data_AF-A0A5E7PB49-F1
#
_entry.id   AF-A0A5E7PB49-F1
#
_cell.length_a   1.000
_cell.length_b   1.000
_cell.length_c   1.000
_cell.angle_alpha   90.00
_cell.angle_beta   90.00
_cell.angle_gamma   90.00
#
_symmetry.space_group_name_H-M   'P 1'
#
loop_
_entity.id
_entity.type
_entity.pdbx_description
1 polymer ?
#
loop_
_entity_poly.entity_id
_entity_poly.type
_entity_poly.pdbx_seq_one_letter_code
_entity_poly.pdbx_strand_id
1 'polypeptide(L)' 'MGNAVILTAQLPPAEAEALLAAMREQYRLSLNDYWYADEYRYVPQEKRHSSILERTPVMAAQKRLMAALSLSLKAVK' A
#
# COMPACT_ATOMS: atom_id res chain seq x y z
N MET A 1 -2.10 10.55 -15.67
CA MET A 1 -2.99 9.42 -15.30
C MET A 1 -4.39 9.77 -15.79
N GLY A 2 -4.80 9.29 -16.96
CA GLY A 2 -6.04 9.73 -17.62
C GLY A 2 -7.34 9.16 -17.05
N ASN A 3 -7.26 8.02 -16.32
CA ASN A 3 -8.44 7.26 -15.86
C ASN A 3 -8.35 6.95 -14.35
N ALA A 4 -8.00 7.92 -13.52
CA ALA A 4 -7.92 7.70 -12.07
C ALA A 4 -9.33 7.63 -11.46
N VAL A 5 -9.61 6.60 -10.67
CA VAL A 5 -10.83 6.51 -9.83
C VAL A 5 -10.56 7.26 -8.52
N ILE A 6 -11.41 8.24 -8.21
CA ILE A 6 -11.33 9.01 -6.97
C ILE A 6 -12.16 8.30 -5.89
N LEU A 7 -11.54 8.08 -4.73
CA LEU A 7 -12.20 7.53 -3.54
C LEU A 7 -12.25 8.62 -2.48
N THR A 8 -13.46 8.94 -2.01
CA THR A 8 -13.70 9.89 -0.92
C THR A 8 -14.33 9.15 0.24
N ALA A 9 -13.75 9.27 1.44
CA ALA A 9 -14.25 8.67 2.66
C ALA A 9 -14.13 9.67 3.82
N GLN A 10 -15.13 9.68 4.70
CA GLN A 10 -15.09 10.40 5.96
C GLN A 10 -15.01 9.37 7.08
N LEU A 11 -13.97 9.47 7.90
CA LEU A 11 -13.72 8.56 9.01
C LEU A 11 -13.37 9.40 10.26
N PRO A 12 -13.88 9.03 11.44
CA PRO A 12 -13.33 9.50 12.70
C PRO A 12 -11.82 9.24 12.78
N PRO A 13 -11.02 10.11 13.45
CA PRO A 13 -9.57 9.93 13.53
C PRO A 13 -9.14 8.56 14.06
N ALA A 14 -9.85 8.02 15.06
CA ALA A 14 -9.56 6.70 15.63
C ALA A 14 -9.75 5.56 14.62
N GLU A 15 -10.80 5.63 13.78
CA GLU A 15 -11.06 4.63 12.73
C GLU A 15 -10.01 4.73 11.62
N ALA A 16 -9.64 5.95 11.21
CA ALA A 16 -8.61 6.20 10.22
C ALA A 16 -7.23 5.70 10.69
N GLU A 17 -6.87 5.91 11.96
CA GLU A 17 -5.62 5.39 12.53
C GLU A 17 -5.62 3.85 12.60
N ALA A 18 -6.72 3.24 13.06
CA ALA A 18 -6.88 1.79 13.12
C ALA A 18 -6.80 1.14 11.72
N LEU A 19 -7.49 1.73 10.73
CA LEU A 19 -7.44 1.28 9.34
C LEU A 19 -6.03 1.37 8.77
N LEU A 20 -5.32 2.47 9.02
CA LEU A 20 -3.94 2.64 8.57
C LEU A 20 -3.01 1.56 9.17
N ALA A 21 -3.19 1.24 10.45
CA ALA A 21 -2.41 0.19 11.12
C ALA A 21 -2.69 -1.19 10.50
N ALA A 22 -3.95 -1.55 10.31
CA ALA A 22 -4.35 -2.81 9.68
C ALA A 22 -3.79 -2.94 8.26
N MET A 23 -3.90 -1.87 7.46
CA MET A 23 -3.35 -1.85 6.10
C MET A 23 -1.83 -1.97 6.08
N ARG A 24 -1.11 -1.38 7.04
CA ARG A 24 0.36 -1.53 7.12
C ARG A 24 0.76 -2.97 7.41
N GLU A 25 0.06 -3.64 8.32
CA GLU A 25 0.39 -5.02 8.65
C GLU A 25 0.09 -5.96 7.49
N GLN A 26 -1.09 -5.82 6.86
CA GLN A 26 -1.42 -6.62 5.67
C GLN A 26 -0.42 -6.37 4.53
N TYR A 27 0.03 -5.13 4.33
CA TYR A 27 1.03 -4.80 3.32
C TYR A 27 2.38 -5.47 3.63
N ARG A 28 2.79 -5.47 4.90
CA ARG A 28 4.02 -6.10 5.37
C ARG A 28 4.01 -7.60 5.14
N LEU A 29 2.92 -8.28 5.51
CA LEU A 29 2.72 -9.70 5.29
C LEU A 29 2.78 -10.04 3.79
N SER A 30 1.99 -9.36 2.97
CA SER A 30 1.98 -9.57 1.52
C SER A 30 3.36 -9.32 0.90
N LEU A 31 4.04 -8.24 1.30
CA LEU A 31 5.38 -7.95 0.80
C LEU A 31 6.35 -9.06 1.15
N ASN A 32 6.31 -9.57 2.39
CA ASN A 32 7.16 -10.67 2.82
C ASN A 32 6.95 -11.92 1.95
N ASP A 33 5.70 -12.29 1.70
CA ASP A 33 5.36 -13.47 0.90
C ASP A 33 5.89 -13.34 -0.53
N TYR A 34 5.64 -12.20 -1.19
CA TYR A 34 6.15 -11.96 -2.55
C TYR A 34 7.66 -11.77 -2.59
N TRP A 35 8.29 -11.27 -1.53
CA TRP A 35 9.72 -11.03 -1.50
C TRP A 35 10.55 -12.31 -1.67
N TYR A 36 10.00 -13.43 -1.19
CA TYR A 36 10.62 -14.76 -1.24
C TYR A 36 9.97 -15.69 -2.28
N ALA A 37 8.96 -15.23 -3.02
CA ALA A 37 8.37 -16.01 -4.10
C ALA A 37 9.37 -16.19 -5.26
N ASP A 38 9.39 -17.39 -5.86
CA ASP A 38 10.34 -17.75 -6.92
C ASP A 38 10.23 -16.82 -8.14
N GLU A 39 9.05 -16.25 -8.40
CA GLU A 39 8.79 -15.28 -9.47
C GLU A 39 9.71 -14.04 -9.41
N TYR A 40 10.20 -13.69 -8.22
CA TYR A 40 11.07 -12.53 -8.00
C TYR A 40 12.51 -12.90 -7.66
N ARG A 41 12.86 -14.19 -7.70
CA ARG A 41 14.17 -14.72 -7.30
C ARG A 41 15.34 -14.08 -8.05
N TYR A 42 15.17 -13.86 -9.35
CA TYR A 42 16.19 -13.26 -10.22
C TYR A 42 16.04 -11.74 -10.37
N VAL A 43 15.04 -11.13 -9.74
CA VAL A 43 14.89 -9.68 -9.75
C VAL A 43 15.92 -9.07 -8.80
N PRO A 44 16.75 -8.12 -9.27
CA PRO A 44 17.69 -7.39 -8.41
C PRO A 44 16.97 -6.77 -7.21
N GLN A 45 17.62 -6.79 -6.04
CA GLN A 45 16.98 -6.42 -4.78
C GLN A 45 16.40 -5.00 -4.81
N GLU A 46 17.10 -4.07 -5.44
CA GLU A 46 16.71 -2.67 -5.61
C GLU A 46 15.49 -2.47 -6.53
N LYS A 47 15.21 -3.44 -7.40
CA LYS A 47 14.04 -3.43 -8.31
C LYS A 47 12.91 -4.36 -7.85
N ARG A 48 13.15 -5.19 -6.84
CA ARG A 48 12.19 -6.21 -6.40
C ARG A 48 10.89 -5.59 -5.90
N HIS A 49 10.99 -4.54 -5.09
CA HIS A 49 9.80 -3.85 -4.57
C HIS A 49 8.95 -3.25 -5.69
N SER A 50 9.55 -2.53 -6.63
CA SER A 50 8.81 -1.95 -7.76
C SER A 50 8.20 -3.04 -8.65
N SER A 51 8.93 -4.13 -8.90
CA SER A 51 8.44 -5.27 -9.69
C SER A 51 7.24 -5.97 -9.03
N ILE A 52 7.25 -6.10 -7.69
CA ILE A 52 6.11 -6.63 -6.93
C ILE A 52 4.89 -5.73 -7.10
N LEU A 53 5.07 -4.41 -6.99
CA LEU A 53 3.98 -3.45 -7.13
C LEU A 53 3.40 -3.40 -8.56
N GLU A 54 4.23 -3.55 -9.58
CA GLU A 54 3.78 -3.59 -10.98
C GLU A 54 2.94 -4.83 -11.28
N ARG A 55 3.26 -5.97 -10.65
CA ARG A 55 2.57 -7.25 -10.84
C ARG A 55 1.42 -7.50 -9.88
N THR A 56 1.34 -6.74 -8.78
CA THR A 56 0.32 -6.93 -7.73
C THR A 56 -0.52 -5.67 -7.57
N PRO A 57 -1.60 -5.49 -8.36
CA PRO A 57 -2.41 -4.27 -8.35
C PRO A 57 -2.96 -3.89 -6.98
N VAL A 58 -3.35 -4.89 -6.17
CA VAL A 58 -3.87 -4.68 -4.81
C VAL A 58 -2.83 -4.01 -3.92
N MET A 59 -1.57 -4.46 -3.94
CA MET A 59 -0.50 -3.84 -3.15
C MET A 59 -0.18 -2.43 -3.63
N ALA A 60 -0.21 -2.21 -4.94
CA ALA A 60 -0.02 -0.89 -5.52
C ALA A 60 -1.13 0.09 -5.12
N ALA A 61 -2.37 -0.37 -5.03
CA ALA A 61 -3.50 0.41 -4.54
C ALA A 61 -3.36 0.68 -3.04
N GLN A 62 -3.06 -0.36 -2.25
CA GLN A 62 -2.86 -0.28 -0.80
C GLN A 62 -1.75 0.71 -0.42
N LYS A 63 -0.60 0.69 -1.11
CA LYS A 63 0.49 1.66 -0.90
C LYS A 63 0.01 3.10 -1.12
N ARG A 64 -0.74 3.36 -2.20
CA ARG A 64 -1.29 4.68 -2.51
C ARG A 64 -2.31 5.13 -1.46
N LEU A 65 -3.22 4.24 -1.06
CA LEU A 65 -4.25 4.53 -0.07
C LEU A 65 -3.64 4.77 1.32
N MET A 66 -2.65 3.98 1.75
CA MET A 66 -1.92 4.23 3.00
C MET A 66 -1.22 5.61 2.99
N ALA A 67 -0.65 6.01 1.85
CA ALA A 67 -0.02 7.32 1.72
C ALA A 67 -1.05 8.45 1.83
N ALA A 68 -2.16 8.35 1.10
CA ALA A 68 -3.28 9.30 1.17
C ALA A 68 -3.84 9.40 2.60
N LEU A 69 -4.11 8.27 3.25
CA LEU A 69 -4.63 8.21 4.61
C LEU A 69 -3.65 8.82 5.63
N SER A 70 -2.34 8.55 5.47
CA SER A 70 -1.30 9.15 6.32
C SER A 70 -1.23 10.68 6.15
N LEU A 71 -1.42 11.18 4.93
CA LEU A 71 -1.48 12.61 4.63
C LEU A 71 -2.73 13.26 5.25
N SER A 72 -3.90 12.65 5.07
CA SER A 72 -5.16 13.13 5.65
C SER A 72 -5.12 13.16 7.18
N LEU A 73 -4.60 12.12 7.82
CA LEU A 73 -4.44 12.08 9.29
C LEU A 73 -3.50 13.17 9.82
N LYS A 74 -2.44 13.52 9.07
CA LYS A 74 -1.54 14.63 9.42
C LYS A 74 -2.19 15.99 9.27
N ALA A 75 -3.15 16.15 8.37
CA ALA A 75 -3.85 17.41 8.13
C ALA A 75 -4.95 17.71 9.16
N VAL A 76 -5.42 16.68 9.88
CA VAL A 76 -6.46 16.79 10.92
C VAL A 76 -5.86 17.00 12.32
N LYS A 77 -4.58 16.68 12.51
CA LYS A 77 -3.82 16.97 13.75
C LYS A 77 -3.37 18.42 13.77
#